data_AF-A0A961L3Z2-F1
#
_entry.id   AF-A0A961L3Z2-F1
#
_cell.length_a   1.000
_cell.length_b   1.000
_cell.length_c   1.000
_cell.angle_alpha   90.00
_cell.angle_beta   90.00
_cell.angle_gamma   90.00
#
_symmetry.space_group_name_H-M   'P 1'
#
loop_
_entity.id
_entity.type
_entity.pdbx_description
1 polymer ?
#
loop_
_entity_poly.entity_id
_entity_poly.type
_entity_poly.pdbx_seq_one_letter_code
_entity_poly.pdbx_strand_id
1 'polypeptide(L)'
;MCACRCGIDVHLRDGKVAYIEGNRDHPVNGGVLCAKGSAGIMQHLSPARLRGPLRRKGPRGSGEFEEIPWEEALALATSWLAPIRATAPEKLAFFTGRDQSQALTGWWAQQFGTPNYAAHGGFCSVSMAAAGIYTMGGSFWEFGAPDWERTKLLLLFGVAEDHDSNPIKIGLGKLKARGAKVIAINPVRTGYNAIADEWLGITPGTDGLFILALVHVLMSAGKVDLDYLMRYTNAAHLVDDDPRSPTHGLFLRDADGRELVWDRHRHRTLPWDDPEARPALSGTFNLGPTHAKPVFQLMAEAWLDPAHAPEAVSERCGIPATTIRRIAAELAEVAFERAITLPRPWTDFRGTRHETMLGRPVAVHAMRGISAHSNGFQT
;
A
#
# COMPACT_ATOMS: atom_id res chain seq x y z
N MET A 1 -9.88 13.28 11.24
CA MET A 1 -10.73 13.23 10.02
C MET A 1 -10.39 11.95 9.25
N CYS A 2 -11.38 11.26 8.66
CA CYS A 2 -11.16 9.97 7.98
C CYS A 2 -10.46 10.15 6.61
N ALA A 3 -9.76 9.11 6.14
CA ALA A 3 -9.01 9.13 4.88
C ALA A 3 -9.89 9.07 3.62
N CYS A 4 -11.16 8.65 3.73
CA CYS A 4 -12.07 8.56 2.58
C CYS A 4 -12.41 9.93 1.95
N ARG A 5 -12.20 11.05 2.68
CA ARG A 5 -12.44 12.42 2.20
C ARG A 5 -13.81 12.60 1.53
N CYS A 6 -14.87 12.08 2.16
CA CYS A 6 -16.23 12.24 1.65
C CYS A 6 -16.62 13.72 1.56
N GLY A 7 -17.23 14.12 0.44
CA GLY A 7 -17.87 15.42 0.31
C GLY A 7 -19.15 15.46 1.12
N ILE A 8 -19.41 16.59 1.77
CA ILE A 8 -20.58 16.83 2.61
C ILE A 8 -21.22 18.16 2.26
N ASP A 9 -22.53 18.24 2.46
CA ASP A 9 -23.30 19.48 2.46
C ASP A 9 -23.73 19.77 3.90
N VAL A 10 -23.47 21.00 4.37
CA VAL A 10 -23.76 21.44 5.73
C VAL A 10 -24.92 22.43 5.68
N HIS A 11 -26.03 22.05 6.29
CA HIS A 11 -27.26 22.84 6.30
C HIS A 11 -27.34 23.67 7.57
N LEU A 12 -27.51 24.98 7.40
CA LEU A 12 -27.63 25.92 8.50
C LEU A 12 -29.10 26.32 8.73
N ARG A 13 -29.46 26.49 10.01
CA ARG A 13 -30.70 27.15 10.42
C ARG A 13 -30.35 28.16 11.52
N ASP A 14 -30.76 29.41 11.34
CA ASP A 14 -30.48 30.51 12.28
C ASP A 14 -28.98 30.64 12.63
N GLY A 15 -28.12 30.49 11.62
CA GLY A 15 -26.65 30.55 11.76
C GLY A 15 -26.01 29.35 12.48
N LYS A 16 -26.80 28.33 12.85
CA LYS A 16 -26.32 27.11 13.51
C LYS A 16 -26.39 25.92 12.57
N VAL A 17 -25.44 24.99 12.72
CA VAL A 17 -25.48 23.71 11.99
C VAL A 17 -26.73 22.95 12.43
N ALA A 18 -27.59 22.61 11.48
CA ALA A 18 -28.83 21.88 11.71
C ALA A 18 -28.72 20.42 11.22
N TYR A 19 -28.03 20.21 10.10
CA TYR A 19 -27.95 18.91 9.45
C TYR A 19 -26.71 18.79 8.57
N ILE A 20 -26.21 17.57 8.40
CA ILE A 20 -25.10 17.23 7.50
C ILE A 20 -25.55 16.04 6.65
N GLU A 21 -25.43 16.16 5.33
CA GLU A 21 -25.58 15.05 4.39
C GLU A 21 -24.37 14.91 3.47
N GLY A 22 -24.32 13.82 2.73
CA GLY A 22 -23.27 13.63 1.74
C GLY A 22 -23.58 14.40 0.47
N ASN A 23 -22.55 15.04 -0.08
CA ASN A 23 -22.64 15.67 -1.38
C ASN A 23 -22.76 14.61 -2.47
N ARG A 24 -23.85 14.65 -3.25
CA ARG A 24 -24.17 13.67 -4.30
C ARG A 24 -23.26 13.77 -5.52
N ASP A 25 -22.71 14.95 -5.77
CA ASP A 25 -21.78 15.21 -6.88
C ASP A 25 -20.33 14.86 -6.52
N HIS A 26 -20.06 14.54 -5.24
CA HIS A 26 -18.72 14.21 -4.81
C HIS A 26 -18.28 12.83 -5.34
N PRO A 27 -17.15 12.74 -6.07
CA PRO A 27 -16.80 11.55 -6.87
C PRO A 27 -16.51 10.30 -6.03
N VAL A 28 -16.12 10.47 -4.76
CA VAL A 28 -15.72 9.35 -3.90
C VAL A 28 -16.93 8.67 -3.24
N ASN A 29 -17.86 9.46 -2.71
CA ASN A 29 -18.94 8.93 -1.87
C ASN A 29 -20.32 9.01 -2.54
N GLY A 30 -20.51 9.82 -3.59
CA GLY A 30 -21.79 9.92 -4.31
C GLY A 30 -22.98 10.16 -3.38
N GLY A 31 -22.79 10.98 -2.34
CA GLY A 31 -23.80 11.27 -1.33
C GLY A 31 -23.86 10.32 -0.12
N VAL A 32 -23.14 9.20 -0.13
CA VAL A 32 -23.23 8.19 0.95
C VAL A 32 -22.27 8.53 2.10
N LEU A 33 -22.81 8.78 3.29
CA LEU A 33 -22.02 8.97 4.51
C LEU A 33 -22.09 7.76 5.45
N CYS A 34 -21.01 7.51 6.18
CA CYS A 34 -21.02 6.55 7.28
C CYS A 34 -21.59 7.22 8.54
N ALA A 35 -21.94 6.43 9.55
CA ALA A 35 -22.50 6.95 10.80
C ALA A 35 -21.65 8.08 11.41
N LYS A 36 -20.32 7.97 11.34
CA LYS A 36 -19.37 9.00 11.82
C LYS A 36 -19.47 10.30 11.02
N GLY A 37 -19.64 10.21 9.70
CA GLY A 37 -19.79 11.37 8.81
C GLY A 37 -21.13 12.08 9.05
N SER A 38 -22.23 11.32 9.09
CA SER A 38 -23.57 11.86 9.33
C SER A 38 -23.70 12.49 10.72
N ALA A 39 -22.98 11.97 11.71
CA ALA A 39 -22.96 12.50 13.07
C ALA A 39 -21.94 13.65 13.29
N GLY A 40 -21.34 14.21 12.23
CA GLY A 40 -20.30 15.24 12.36
C GLY A 40 -20.73 16.47 13.18
N ILE A 41 -22.02 16.79 13.21
CA ILE A 41 -22.60 17.86 14.03
C ILE A 41 -22.30 17.66 15.53
N MET A 42 -22.23 16.41 16.00
CA MET A 42 -21.97 16.08 17.41
C MET A 42 -20.57 16.49 17.83
N GLN A 43 -19.60 16.58 16.90
CA GLN A 43 -18.28 17.11 17.20
C GLN A 43 -18.33 18.63 17.41
N HIS A 44 -19.10 19.35 16.59
CA HIS A 44 -19.25 20.81 16.71
C HIS A 44 -19.97 21.24 17.98
N LEU A 45 -21.00 20.47 18.37
CA LEU A 45 -21.84 20.71 19.54
C LEU A 45 -21.35 19.98 20.81
N SER A 46 -20.23 19.26 20.73
CA SER A 46 -19.72 18.48 21.85
C SER A 46 -19.50 19.35 23.10
N PRO A 47 -19.97 18.94 24.29
CA PRO A 47 -19.66 19.63 25.54
C PRO A 47 -18.15 19.61 25.84
N ALA A 48 -17.40 18.66 25.27
CA ALA A 48 -15.95 18.56 25.42
C ALA A 48 -15.16 19.43 24.42
N ARG A 49 -15.84 20.21 23.55
CA ARG A 49 -15.18 21.07 22.58
C ARG A 49 -14.44 22.21 23.30
N LEU A 50 -13.13 22.28 23.08
CA LEU A 50 -12.30 23.39 23.56
C LEU A 50 -12.75 24.70 22.92
N ARG A 51 -12.99 25.72 23.74
CA ARG A 51 -13.42 27.08 23.32
C ARG A 51 -12.27 28.08 23.29
N GLY A 52 -11.22 27.82 24.05
CA GLY A 52 -10.02 28.62 24.15
C GLY A 52 -8.85 27.82 24.72
N PRO A 53 -7.66 28.45 24.84
CA PRO A 53 -6.51 27.83 25.47
C PRO A 53 -6.75 27.53 26.95
N LEU A 54 -6.26 26.38 27.40
CA LEU A 54 -6.39 25.92 28.78
C LEU A 54 -5.01 25.69 29.40
N ARG A 55 -4.76 26.27 30.58
CA ARG A 55 -3.56 26.04 31.40
C ARG A 55 -3.87 25.06 32.51
N ARG A 56 -3.04 24.02 32.65
CA ARG A 56 -3.20 23.03 33.72
C ARG A 56 -2.91 23.67 35.08
N LYS A 57 -3.83 23.52 36.04
CA LYS A 57 -3.65 23.97 37.45
C LYS A 57 -3.19 22.87 38.39
N GLY A 58 -3.54 21.61 38.09
CA GLY A 58 -3.23 20.46 38.92
C GLY A 58 -2.12 19.54 38.40
N PRO A 59 -1.96 18.37 39.02
CA PRO A 59 -1.14 17.28 38.50
C PRO A 59 -1.56 16.85 37.09
N ARG A 60 -0.62 16.29 36.31
CA ARG A 60 -0.95 15.73 34.98
C ARG A 60 -1.99 14.62 35.14
N GLY A 61 -3.07 14.70 34.37
CA GLY A 61 -4.18 13.74 34.42
C GLY A 61 -5.31 14.11 35.39
N SER A 62 -5.20 15.18 36.20
CA SER A 62 -6.27 15.55 37.14
C SER A 62 -7.51 16.15 36.48
N GLY A 63 -7.39 16.63 35.23
CA GLY A 63 -8.47 17.33 34.54
C GLY A 63 -8.69 18.76 35.00
N GLU A 64 -7.81 19.31 35.85
CA GLU A 64 -7.94 20.66 36.40
C GLU A 64 -7.24 21.69 35.52
N PHE A 65 -8.03 22.59 34.92
CA PHE A 65 -7.58 23.62 34.02
C PHE A 65 -8.19 24.99 34.34
N GLU A 66 -7.49 26.05 33.98
CA GLU A 66 -8.04 27.39 33.85
C GLU A 66 -7.93 27.87 32.40
N GLU A 67 -8.90 28.67 31.96
CA GLU A 67 -8.85 29.33 30.66
C GLU A 67 -7.89 30.53 30.71
N ILE A 68 -7.07 30.66 29.68
CA ILE A 68 -6.12 31.79 29.55
C ILE A 68 -6.26 32.43 28.15
N PRO A 69 -5.91 33.72 28.00
CA PRO A 69 -5.88 34.39 26.70
C PRO A 69 -4.90 33.73 25.72
N TRP A 70 -5.16 33.89 24.41
CA TRP A 70 -4.28 33.37 23.35
C TRP A 70 -2.87 33.95 23.41
N GLU A 71 -2.75 35.25 23.71
CA GLU A 71 -1.48 35.95 23.84
C GLU A 71 -0.63 35.33 24.96
N GLU A 72 -1.25 35.02 26.11
CA GLU A 72 -0.57 34.35 27.22
C GLU A 72 -0.16 32.91 26.83
N ALA A 73 -1.05 32.15 26.20
CA ALA A 73 -0.77 30.78 25.78
C ALA A 73 0.39 30.70 24.79
N LEU A 74 0.42 31.59 23.80
CA LEU A 74 1.51 31.68 22.81
C LEU A 74 2.81 32.15 23.45
N ALA A 75 2.76 33.15 24.34
CA ALA A 75 3.94 33.61 25.07
C ALA A 75 4.56 32.47 25.92
N LEU A 76 3.74 31.67 26.60
CA LEU A 76 4.19 30.49 27.35
C LEU A 76 4.85 29.46 26.43
N ALA A 77 4.19 29.10 25.32
CA ALA A 77 4.74 28.14 24.37
C ALA A 77 6.09 28.62 23.78
N THR A 78 6.19 29.89 23.38
CA THR A 78 7.43 30.48 22.88
C THR A 78 8.51 30.51 23.95
N SER A 79 8.18 30.80 25.22
CA SER A 79 9.15 30.84 26.31
C SER A 79 9.84 29.48 26.54
N TRP A 80 9.11 28.38 26.34
CA TRP A 80 9.65 27.03 26.45
C TRP A 80 10.41 26.60 25.19
N LEU A 81 9.89 26.98 24.02
CA LEU A 81 10.39 26.49 22.74
C LEU A 81 11.57 27.29 22.18
N ALA A 82 11.67 28.59 22.46
CA ALA A 82 12.72 29.45 21.91
C ALA A 82 14.14 29.03 22.34
N PRO A 83 14.42 28.70 23.61
CA PRO A 83 15.75 28.22 24.01
C PRO A 83 16.13 26.91 23.32
N ILE A 84 15.16 25.99 23.17
CA ILE A 84 15.35 24.70 22.49
C ILE A 84 15.70 24.94 21.02
N ARG A 85 14.91 25.77 20.33
CA ARG A 85 15.15 26.16 18.94
C ARG A 85 16.56 26.73 18.73
N ALA A 86 17.00 27.59 19.64
CA ALA A 86 18.27 28.31 19.51
C ALA A 86 19.51 27.43 19.79
N THR A 87 19.38 26.39 20.62
CA THR A 87 20.54 25.66 21.15
C THR A 87 20.59 24.18 20.80
N ALA A 88 19.43 23.54 20.65
CA ALA A 88 19.31 22.10 20.47
C ALA A 88 17.92 21.75 19.88
N PRO A 89 17.58 22.23 18.67
CA PRO A 89 16.25 22.03 18.08
C PRO A 89 15.88 20.55 17.96
N GLU A 90 16.87 19.65 17.84
CA GLU A 90 16.69 18.21 17.82
C GLU A 90 16.11 17.62 19.10
N LYS A 91 16.17 18.33 20.23
CA LYS A 91 15.53 17.87 21.48
C LYS A 91 14.02 18.01 21.48
N LEU A 92 13.43 18.75 20.53
CA LEU A 92 11.99 18.79 20.36
C LEU A 92 11.51 17.57 19.59
N ALA A 93 10.65 16.77 20.21
CA ALA A 93 9.89 15.73 19.51
C ALA A 93 8.47 16.24 19.20
N PHE A 94 8.10 16.25 17.92
CA PHE A 94 6.81 16.76 17.46
C PHE A 94 5.97 15.65 16.83
N PHE A 95 5.05 15.11 17.62
CA PHE A 95 4.17 14.01 17.21
C PHE A 95 2.76 14.51 16.95
N THR A 96 2.23 14.18 15.78
CA THR A 96 0.84 14.45 15.42
C THR A 96 0.04 13.13 15.39
N GLY A 97 -1.25 13.23 15.73
CA GLY A 97 -2.17 12.13 15.51
C GLY A 97 -2.48 11.95 14.02
N ARG A 98 -3.64 11.37 13.70
CA ARG A 98 -4.15 11.42 12.32
C ARG A 98 -4.71 12.79 11.99
N ASP A 99 -3.82 13.72 11.68
CA ASP A 99 -4.17 15.00 11.06
C ASP A 99 -4.11 14.86 9.51
N GLN A 100 -4.86 15.70 8.80
CA GLN A 100 -4.76 15.84 7.35
C GLN A 100 -3.92 17.06 6.97
N SER A 101 -3.12 17.55 7.92
CA SER A 101 -2.32 18.77 7.85
C SER A 101 -0.83 18.47 7.92
N GLN A 102 -0.42 17.23 7.64
CA GLN A 102 0.98 16.79 7.73
C GLN A 102 1.95 17.66 6.93
N ALA A 103 1.50 18.26 5.83
CA ALA A 103 2.29 19.24 5.09
C ALA A 103 2.60 20.49 5.93
N LEU A 104 1.60 21.03 6.63
CA LEU A 104 1.75 22.20 7.49
C LEU A 104 2.56 21.87 8.76
N THR A 105 2.25 20.76 9.42
CA THR A 105 2.93 20.34 10.66
C THR A 105 4.36 19.91 10.39
N GLY A 106 4.62 19.23 9.28
CA GLY A 106 5.96 18.92 8.79
C GLY A 106 6.74 20.18 8.40
N TRP A 107 6.11 21.13 7.69
CA TRP A 107 6.74 22.42 7.38
C TRP A 107 7.11 23.18 8.66
N TRP A 108 6.22 23.25 9.64
CA TRP A 108 6.50 23.90 10.92
C TRP A 108 7.70 23.26 11.64
N ALA A 109 7.76 21.91 11.70
CA ALA A 109 8.87 21.20 12.32
C ALA A 109 10.21 21.47 11.62
N GLN A 110 10.21 21.49 10.28
CA GLN A 110 11.38 21.87 9.48
C GLN A 110 11.80 23.31 9.75
N GLN A 111 10.84 24.25 9.82
CA GLN A 111 11.13 25.65 10.17
C GLN A 111 11.61 25.81 11.62
N PHE A 112 11.23 24.91 12.53
CA PHE A 112 11.77 24.85 13.89
C PHE A 112 13.21 24.31 13.91
N GLY A 113 13.56 23.44 12.96
CA GLY A 113 14.86 22.78 12.86
C GLY A 113 14.92 21.42 13.54
N THR A 114 13.77 20.84 13.93
CA THR A 114 13.77 19.49 14.51
C THR A 114 13.66 18.42 13.43
N PRO A 115 14.55 17.40 13.43
CA PRO A 115 14.39 16.20 12.62
C PRO A 115 13.38 15.21 13.23
N ASN A 116 13.00 15.39 14.50
CA ASN A 116 12.19 14.46 15.28
C ASN A 116 10.70 14.78 15.16
N TYR A 117 10.17 14.74 13.94
CA TYR A 117 8.73 14.89 13.69
C TYR A 117 8.15 13.61 13.07
N ALA A 118 6.98 13.21 13.57
CA ALA A 118 6.31 12.01 13.09
C ALA A 118 4.80 12.10 13.27
N ALA A 119 4.09 11.17 12.63
CA ALA A 119 2.64 11.03 12.72
C ALA A 119 2.27 9.57 13.01
N HIS A 120 0.97 9.30 13.17
CA HIS A 120 0.43 7.95 13.43
C HIS A 120 0.78 6.91 12.33
N GLY A 121 1.22 7.37 11.15
CA GLY A 121 1.44 6.56 9.95
C GLY A 121 2.33 5.34 10.17
N GLY A 122 3.39 5.48 10.99
CA GLY A 122 4.31 4.38 11.32
C GLY A 122 3.64 3.16 11.97
N PHE A 123 2.51 3.35 12.65
CA PHE A 123 1.72 2.27 13.26
C PHE A 123 0.56 1.78 12.37
N CYS A 124 0.28 2.49 11.28
CA CYS A 124 -0.93 2.32 10.48
C CYS A 124 -0.63 1.61 9.15
N SER A 125 -0.14 2.35 8.16
CA SER A 125 -0.08 1.93 6.74
C SER A 125 1.20 2.36 6.03
N VAL A 126 2.13 3.04 6.72
CA VAL A 126 3.40 3.49 6.11
C VAL A 126 4.22 2.34 5.54
N SER A 127 4.13 1.13 6.10
CA SER A 127 4.80 -0.05 5.55
C SER A 127 4.29 -0.39 4.14
N MET A 128 2.98 -0.34 3.91
CA MET A 128 2.37 -0.52 2.59
C MET A 128 2.73 0.65 1.66
N ALA A 129 2.71 1.88 2.17
CA ALA A 129 3.13 3.06 1.42
C ALA A 129 4.58 2.93 0.92
N ALA A 130 5.50 2.59 1.82
CA ALA A 130 6.91 2.41 1.53
C ALA A 130 7.15 1.26 0.53
N ALA A 131 6.52 0.09 0.74
CA ALA A 131 6.63 -1.03 -0.18
C ALA A 131 6.11 -0.67 -1.59
N GLY A 132 5.00 0.06 -1.68
CA GLY A 132 4.47 0.58 -2.94
C GLY A 132 5.43 1.56 -3.63
N ILE A 133 6.03 2.48 -2.88
CA ILE A 133 7.04 3.42 -3.40
C ILE A 133 8.28 2.68 -3.91
N TYR A 134 8.80 1.69 -3.16
CA TYR A 134 9.94 0.89 -3.59
C TYR A 134 9.65 0.05 -4.84
N THR A 135 8.40 -0.40 -5.01
CA THR A 135 8.02 -1.27 -6.13
C THR A 135 7.67 -0.50 -7.40
N MET A 136 6.94 0.62 -7.28
CA MET A 136 6.46 1.40 -8.43
C MET A 136 7.28 2.66 -8.71
N GLY A 137 8.20 3.05 -7.83
CA GLY A 137 9.07 4.21 -8.02
C GLY A 137 8.38 5.57 -7.92
N GLY A 138 7.15 5.63 -7.39
CA GLY A 138 6.34 6.85 -7.33
C GLY A 138 5.44 6.93 -6.11
N SER A 139 4.73 8.05 -5.95
CA SER A 139 3.79 8.23 -4.85
C SER A 139 2.72 7.14 -4.87
N PHE A 140 2.69 6.32 -3.82
CA PHE A 140 1.68 5.28 -3.63
C PHE A 140 0.74 5.66 -2.50
N TRP A 141 -0.56 5.42 -2.72
CA TRP A 141 -1.60 5.61 -1.71
C TRP A 141 -2.38 4.32 -1.52
N GLU A 142 -2.38 3.80 -0.30
CA GLU A 142 -2.95 2.51 0.06
C GLU A 142 -4.48 2.43 -0.05
N PHE A 143 -5.17 3.57 -0.25
CA PHE A 143 -6.62 3.63 -0.49
C PHE A 143 -6.96 3.66 -1.99
N GLY A 144 -6.02 3.31 -2.87
CA GLY A 144 -6.32 3.09 -4.28
C GLY A 144 -7.41 2.04 -4.45
N ALA A 145 -8.47 2.40 -5.19
CA ALA A 145 -9.56 1.48 -5.47
C ALA A 145 -9.16 0.51 -6.61
N PRO A 146 -9.42 -0.80 -6.46
CA PRO A 146 -9.45 -1.74 -7.58
C PRO A 146 -10.36 -1.27 -8.73
N ASP A 147 -10.13 -1.81 -9.94
CA ASP A 147 -11.08 -1.65 -11.03
C ASP A 147 -12.34 -2.46 -10.71
N TRP A 148 -13.30 -1.79 -10.08
CA TRP A 148 -14.57 -2.38 -9.70
C TRP A 148 -15.31 -2.93 -10.90
N GLU A 149 -15.18 -2.36 -12.09
CA GLU A 149 -15.99 -2.73 -13.27
C GLU A 149 -15.47 -3.96 -14.00
N ARG A 150 -14.17 -4.27 -13.87
CA ARG A 150 -13.53 -5.33 -14.65
C ARG A 150 -12.95 -6.48 -13.84
N THR A 151 -12.73 -6.28 -12.55
CA THR A 151 -12.25 -7.34 -11.65
C THR A 151 -13.22 -8.53 -11.65
N LYS A 152 -12.69 -9.73 -11.87
CA LYS A 152 -13.42 -11.02 -11.80
C LYS A 152 -13.06 -11.81 -10.54
N LEU A 153 -11.87 -11.59 -9.99
CA LEU A 153 -11.40 -12.17 -8.72
C LEU A 153 -10.73 -11.07 -7.89
N LEU A 154 -11.23 -10.84 -6.67
CA LEU A 154 -10.65 -9.90 -5.71
C LEU A 154 -10.09 -10.65 -4.50
N LEU A 155 -8.83 -10.38 -4.17
CA LEU A 155 -8.20 -10.83 -2.93
C LEU A 155 -8.11 -9.64 -1.97
N LEU A 156 -8.74 -9.76 -0.80
CA LEU A 156 -8.73 -8.77 0.27
C LEU A 156 -7.78 -9.23 1.38
N PHE A 157 -6.65 -8.54 1.55
CA PHE A 157 -5.63 -8.89 2.57
C PHE A 157 -5.67 -7.93 3.75
N GLY A 158 -6.08 -8.41 4.93
CA GLY A 158 -5.99 -7.67 6.19
C GLY A 158 -6.71 -6.32 6.18
N VAL A 159 -7.87 -6.25 5.51
CA VAL A 159 -8.67 -5.03 5.38
C VAL A 159 -9.71 -4.97 6.50
N ALA A 160 -9.61 -3.94 7.35
CA ALA A 160 -10.54 -3.70 8.44
C ALA A 160 -11.77 -2.88 7.99
N GLU A 161 -12.92 -3.20 8.57
CA GLU A 161 -14.24 -2.69 8.15
C GLU A 161 -14.48 -1.21 8.42
N ASP A 162 -13.81 -0.66 9.43
CA ASP A 162 -13.98 0.70 9.89
C ASP A 162 -13.05 1.69 9.19
N HIS A 163 -12.09 1.17 8.40
CA HIS A 163 -10.96 1.90 7.84
C HIS A 163 -11.12 2.28 6.37
N ASP A 164 -11.75 1.46 5.51
CA ASP A 164 -12.08 1.82 4.12
C ASP A 164 -13.60 1.86 3.91
N SER A 165 -14.27 2.80 4.58
CA SER A 165 -15.65 2.59 5.05
C SER A 165 -16.74 2.47 3.97
N ASN A 166 -16.92 3.44 3.08
CA ASN A 166 -18.06 3.47 2.16
C ASN A 166 -17.69 3.12 0.70
N PRO A 167 -16.58 3.64 0.14
CA PRO A 167 -16.23 3.35 -1.25
C PRO A 167 -16.03 1.86 -1.52
N ILE A 168 -15.32 1.15 -0.63
CA ILE A 168 -15.13 -0.30 -0.80
C ILE A 168 -16.44 -1.08 -0.66
N LYS A 169 -17.38 -0.65 0.19
CA LYS A 169 -18.69 -1.33 0.33
C LYS A 169 -19.48 -1.25 -0.97
N ILE A 170 -19.48 -0.07 -1.60
CA ILE A 170 -20.09 0.15 -2.91
C ILE A 170 -19.36 -0.73 -3.96
N GLY A 171 -18.03 -0.73 -3.95
CA GLY A 171 -17.21 -1.55 -4.84
C GLY A 171 -17.49 -3.06 -4.72
N LEU A 172 -17.50 -3.58 -3.49
CA LEU A 172 -17.84 -4.99 -3.21
C LEU A 172 -19.26 -5.32 -3.64
N GLY A 173 -20.22 -4.43 -3.41
CA GLY A 173 -21.58 -4.57 -3.91
C GLY A 173 -21.63 -4.73 -5.43
N LYS A 174 -20.91 -3.87 -6.18
CA LYS A 174 -20.80 -3.97 -7.64
C LYS A 174 -20.17 -5.29 -8.08
N LEU A 175 -19.07 -5.71 -7.45
CA LEU A 175 -18.39 -6.96 -7.77
C LEU A 175 -19.30 -8.17 -7.58
N LYS A 176 -19.95 -8.27 -6.42
CA LYS A 176 -20.87 -9.37 -6.11
C LYS A 176 -22.08 -9.38 -7.05
N ALA A 177 -22.64 -8.20 -7.39
CA ALA A 177 -23.75 -8.10 -8.34
C ALA A 177 -23.40 -8.63 -9.74
N ARG A 178 -22.13 -8.54 -10.16
CA ARG A 178 -21.65 -9.13 -11.42
C ARG A 178 -21.17 -10.57 -11.32
N GLY A 179 -21.20 -11.17 -10.12
CA GLY A 179 -20.68 -12.51 -9.87
C GLY A 179 -19.16 -12.62 -9.85
N ALA A 180 -18.44 -11.51 -9.59
CA ALA A 180 -17.01 -11.58 -9.31
C ALA A 180 -16.78 -12.23 -7.94
N LYS A 181 -15.77 -13.11 -7.84
CA LYS A 181 -15.43 -13.81 -6.60
C LYS A 181 -14.61 -12.91 -5.68
N VAL A 182 -14.96 -12.84 -4.41
CA VAL A 182 -14.21 -12.14 -3.36
C VAL A 182 -13.67 -13.16 -2.37
N ILE A 183 -12.33 -13.22 -2.25
CA ILE A 183 -11.62 -14.01 -1.26
C ILE A 183 -11.05 -13.06 -0.21
N ALA A 184 -11.40 -13.26 1.05
CA ALA A 184 -10.91 -12.48 2.17
C ALA A 184 -9.89 -13.26 2.99
N ILE A 185 -8.69 -12.70 3.15
CA ILE A 185 -7.57 -13.27 3.90
C ILE A 185 -7.37 -12.44 5.17
N ASN A 186 -7.82 -12.98 6.29
CA ASN A 186 -7.89 -12.23 7.55
C ASN A 186 -8.04 -13.19 8.74
N PRO A 187 -7.35 -12.98 9.88
CA PRO A 187 -7.54 -13.81 11.07
C PRO A 187 -8.97 -13.79 11.63
N VAL A 188 -9.73 -12.72 11.37
CA VAL A 188 -11.10 -12.55 11.87
C VAL A 188 -12.13 -12.47 10.74
N ARG A 189 -13.29 -13.10 10.96
CA ARG A 189 -14.39 -13.15 9.99
C ARG A 189 -15.49 -12.13 10.29
N THR A 190 -15.17 -10.85 10.21
CA THR A 190 -16.13 -9.75 10.44
C THR A 190 -16.25 -8.84 9.20
N GLY A 191 -17.39 -8.17 9.05
CA GLY A 191 -17.77 -7.25 7.95
C GLY A 191 -17.40 -7.69 6.55
N TYR A 192 -16.37 -7.09 5.92
CA TYR A 192 -16.00 -7.45 4.54
C TYR A 192 -15.66 -8.93 4.41
N ASN A 193 -15.02 -9.50 5.43
CA ASN A 193 -14.68 -10.93 5.48
C ASN A 193 -15.92 -11.80 5.71
N ALA A 194 -16.96 -11.27 6.35
CA ALA A 194 -18.23 -11.98 6.58
C ALA A 194 -19.09 -12.08 5.31
N ILE A 195 -18.98 -11.10 4.41
CA ILE A 195 -19.72 -11.08 3.13
C ILE A 195 -18.90 -11.60 1.95
N ALA A 196 -17.62 -11.93 2.14
CA ALA A 196 -16.78 -12.54 1.12
C ALA A 196 -17.34 -13.91 0.70
N ASP A 197 -17.11 -14.29 -0.56
CA ASP A 197 -17.52 -15.62 -1.06
C ASP A 197 -16.68 -16.72 -0.42
N GLU A 198 -15.43 -16.40 -0.07
CA GLU A 198 -14.53 -17.28 0.66
C GLU A 198 -13.75 -16.47 1.71
N TRP A 199 -13.63 -17.01 2.92
CA TRP A 199 -12.80 -16.44 3.98
C TRP A 199 -11.71 -17.44 4.38
N LEU A 200 -10.47 -16.94 4.45
CA LEU A 200 -9.28 -17.67 4.84
C LEU A 200 -8.77 -17.10 6.16
N GLY A 201 -8.98 -17.87 7.23
CA GLY A 201 -8.50 -17.56 8.58
C GLY A 201 -7.00 -17.76 8.71
N ILE A 202 -6.22 -16.80 8.20
CA ILE A 202 -4.76 -16.87 8.20
C ILE A 202 -4.18 -16.68 9.61
N THR A 203 -3.09 -17.38 9.94
CA THR A 203 -2.32 -17.13 11.16
C THR A 203 -1.77 -15.69 11.14
N PRO A 204 -1.97 -14.87 12.18
CA PRO A 204 -1.51 -13.50 12.18
C PRO A 204 -0.01 -13.36 11.87
N GLY A 205 0.34 -12.47 10.93
CA GLY A 205 1.72 -12.18 10.54
C GLY A 205 2.32 -13.14 9.50
N THR A 206 1.54 -14.07 8.96
CA THR A 206 2.04 -15.11 8.03
C THR A 206 1.63 -14.92 6.58
N ASP A 207 1.03 -13.78 6.22
CA ASP A 207 0.58 -13.49 4.85
C ASP A 207 1.70 -13.59 3.82
N GLY A 208 2.92 -13.19 4.19
CA GLY A 208 4.09 -13.32 3.32
C GLY A 208 4.39 -14.77 2.95
N LEU A 209 4.20 -15.71 3.88
CA LEU A 209 4.37 -17.14 3.60
C LEU A 209 3.30 -17.63 2.62
N PHE A 210 2.04 -17.26 2.85
CA PHE A 210 0.94 -17.62 1.96
C PHE A 210 1.14 -17.05 0.55
N ILE A 211 1.52 -15.77 0.43
CA ILE A 211 1.81 -15.12 -0.86
C ILE A 211 2.97 -15.83 -1.58
N LEU A 212 4.08 -16.11 -0.89
CA LEU A 212 5.22 -16.81 -1.50
C LEU A 212 4.85 -18.24 -1.91
N ALA A 213 3.95 -18.91 -1.19
CA ALA A 213 3.44 -20.22 -1.60
C ALA A 213 2.56 -20.15 -2.86
N LEU A 214 1.75 -19.09 -3.01
CA LEU A 214 1.02 -18.84 -4.26
C LEU A 214 1.99 -18.58 -5.42
N VAL A 215 3.02 -17.75 -5.20
CA VAL A 215 4.05 -17.46 -6.20
C VAL A 215 4.81 -18.73 -6.60
N HIS A 216 5.20 -19.56 -5.63
CA HIS A 216 5.86 -20.85 -5.87
C HIS A 216 5.02 -21.74 -6.79
N VAL A 217 3.72 -21.89 -6.50
CA VAL A 217 2.81 -22.72 -7.31
C VAL A 217 2.62 -22.14 -8.72
N LEU A 218 2.45 -20.82 -8.84
CA LEU A 218 2.29 -20.14 -10.13
C LEU A 218 3.55 -20.26 -11.00
N MET A 219 4.74 -20.07 -10.40
CA MET A 219 6.02 -20.22 -11.09
C MET A 219 6.25 -21.67 -11.54
N SER A 220 6.00 -22.64 -10.65
CA SER A 220 6.14 -24.07 -10.96
C SER A 220 5.21 -24.51 -12.09
N ALA A 221 4.02 -23.91 -12.17
CA ALA A 221 3.05 -24.17 -13.24
C ALA A 221 3.30 -23.36 -14.53
N GLY A 222 4.33 -22.50 -14.57
CA GLY A 222 4.59 -21.61 -15.72
C GLY A 222 3.50 -20.56 -15.94
N LYS A 223 2.66 -20.28 -14.93
CA LYS A 223 1.56 -19.30 -15.00
C LYS A 223 2.03 -17.93 -14.52
N VAL A 224 3.02 -17.40 -15.23
CA VAL A 224 3.65 -16.08 -14.99
C VAL A 224 3.64 -15.26 -16.27
N ASP A 225 3.33 -13.96 -16.17
CA ASP A 225 3.37 -13.05 -17.30
C ASP A 225 4.80 -12.60 -17.60
N LEU A 226 5.55 -13.45 -18.30
CA LEU A 226 6.94 -13.18 -18.62
C LEU A 226 7.12 -12.00 -19.58
N ASP A 227 6.16 -11.73 -20.47
CA ASP A 227 6.23 -10.58 -21.38
C ASP A 227 6.07 -9.27 -20.60
N TYR A 228 5.09 -9.19 -19.69
CA TYR A 228 4.92 -8.03 -18.82
C TYR A 228 6.17 -7.79 -17.95
N LEU A 229 6.67 -8.83 -17.28
CA LEU A 229 7.85 -8.72 -16.41
C LEU A 229 9.09 -8.27 -17.20
N MET A 230 9.34 -8.86 -18.37
CA MET A 230 10.48 -8.50 -19.20
C MET A 230 10.42 -7.04 -19.68
N ARG A 231 9.23 -6.54 -20.00
CA ARG A 231 9.05 -5.21 -20.61
C ARG A 231 8.97 -4.09 -19.60
N TYR A 232 8.25 -4.28 -18.50
CA TYR A 232 7.78 -3.18 -17.65
C TYR A 232 8.29 -3.26 -16.21
N THR A 233 9.16 -4.23 -15.90
CA THR A 233 9.80 -4.34 -14.59
C THR A 233 11.29 -4.57 -14.74
N ASN A 234 11.99 -4.57 -13.62
CA ASN A 234 13.41 -4.88 -13.53
C ASN A 234 13.73 -6.38 -13.63
N ALA A 235 12.74 -7.25 -13.93
CA ALA A 235 12.92 -8.69 -13.96
C ALA A 235 14.05 -9.16 -14.90
N ALA A 236 14.33 -8.40 -15.95
CA ALA A 236 15.39 -8.68 -16.91
C ALA A 236 16.75 -8.04 -16.57
N HIS A 237 16.80 -7.11 -15.61
CA HIS A 237 18.03 -6.41 -15.26
C HIS A 237 19.06 -7.41 -14.73
N LEU A 238 20.31 -7.26 -15.16
CA LEU A 238 21.41 -8.07 -14.68
C LEU A 238 21.87 -7.58 -13.30
N VAL A 239 22.04 -8.52 -12.39
CA VAL A 239 22.59 -8.33 -11.05
C VAL A 239 23.98 -8.94 -10.99
N ASP A 240 24.91 -8.26 -10.33
CA ASP A 240 26.22 -8.80 -9.99
C ASP A 240 26.09 -9.93 -8.95
N ASP A 241 26.35 -11.16 -9.38
CA ASP A 241 26.22 -12.38 -8.57
C ASP A 241 27.59 -12.92 -8.13
N ASP A 242 28.70 -12.17 -8.26
CA ASP A 242 29.99 -12.58 -7.67
C ASP A 242 30.04 -12.12 -6.20
N PRO A 243 30.06 -13.04 -5.21
CA PRO A 243 30.10 -12.68 -3.79
C PRO A 243 31.35 -11.90 -3.36
N ARG A 244 32.40 -11.89 -4.18
CA ARG A 244 33.64 -11.16 -3.92
C ARG A 244 33.63 -9.76 -4.54
N SER A 245 32.64 -9.45 -5.37
CA SER A 245 32.53 -8.15 -6.01
C SER A 245 32.09 -7.08 -5.00
N PRO A 246 32.68 -5.86 -5.02
CA PRO A 246 32.19 -4.75 -4.20
C PRO A 246 30.78 -4.29 -4.58
N THR A 247 30.30 -4.69 -5.76
CA THR A 247 28.95 -4.38 -6.28
C THR A 247 28.00 -5.57 -6.22
N HIS A 248 28.35 -6.65 -5.50
CA HIS A 248 27.48 -7.81 -5.34
C HIS A 248 26.06 -7.42 -4.90
N GLY A 249 25.05 -7.94 -5.61
CA GLY A 249 23.64 -7.65 -5.36
C GLY A 249 23.13 -6.34 -5.97
N LEU A 250 23.98 -5.56 -6.65
CA LEU A 250 23.58 -4.35 -7.37
C LEU A 250 23.32 -4.64 -8.85
N PHE A 251 22.51 -3.80 -9.49
CA PHE A 251 22.32 -3.86 -10.95
C PHE A 251 23.60 -3.49 -11.69
N LEU A 252 23.91 -4.26 -12.73
CA LEU A 252 24.94 -3.89 -13.68
C LEU A 252 24.46 -2.70 -14.51
N ARG A 253 25.38 -1.75 -14.69
CA ARG A 253 25.14 -0.52 -15.44
C ARG A 253 26.25 -0.28 -16.46
N ASP A 254 25.92 0.37 -17.56
CA ASP A 254 26.93 0.87 -18.50
C ASP A 254 27.62 2.15 -18.01
N ALA A 255 28.51 2.71 -18.83
CA ALA A 255 29.24 3.93 -18.50
C ALA A 255 28.34 5.17 -18.32
N ASP A 256 27.14 5.16 -18.91
CA ASP A 256 26.14 6.22 -18.79
C ASP A 256 25.20 5.99 -17.59
N GLY A 257 25.40 4.90 -16.84
CA GLY A 257 24.59 4.53 -15.70
C GLY A 257 23.28 3.81 -16.05
N ARG A 258 23.07 3.39 -17.30
CA ARG A 258 21.85 2.66 -17.71
C ARG A 258 21.92 1.20 -17.30
N GLU A 259 20.83 0.66 -16.79
CA GLU A 259 20.71 -0.75 -16.40
C GLU A 259 20.90 -1.69 -17.60
N LEU A 260 21.70 -2.74 -17.40
CA LEU A 260 22.05 -3.70 -18.44
C LEU A 260 21.16 -4.93 -18.39
N VAL A 261 20.86 -5.49 -19.57
CA VAL A 261 20.23 -6.79 -19.77
C VAL A 261 21.09 -7.67 -20.66
N TRP A 262 20.91 -8.99 -20.59
CA TRP A 262 21.50 -9.91 -21.56
C TRP A 262 20.58 -10.08 -22.77
N ASP A 263 21.04 -9.73 -23.97
CA ASP A 263 20.30 -9.94 -25.21
C ASP A 263 20.50 -11.38 -25.70
N ARG A 264 19.41 -12.14 -25.78
CA ARG A 264 19.44 -13.57 -26.15
C ARG A 264 19.73 -13.85 -27.62
N HIS A 265 19.64 -12.86 -28.51
CA HIS A 265 19.89 -13.03 -29.94
C HIS A 265 21.31 -12.59 -30.32
N ARG A 266 21.79 -11.49 -29.73
CA ARG A 266 23.12 -10.92 -29.98
C ARG A 266 24.19 -11.50 -29.05
N HIS A 267 23.79 -12.23 -28.01
CA HIS A 267 24.68 -12.85 -27.03
C HIS A 267 25.66 -11.84 -26.40
N ARG A 268 25.13 -10.68 -26.00
CA ARG A 268 25.88 -9.61 -25.35
C ARG A 268 24.97 -8.78 -24.46
N THR A 269 25.55 -7.94 -23.61
CA THR A 269 24.79 -6.97 -22.84
C THR A 269 24.32 -5.81 -23.72
N LEU A 270 23.12 -5.30 -23.42
CA LEU A 270 22.55 -4.08 -23.97
C LEU A 270 21.91 -3.26 -22.85
N PRO A 271 21.76 -1.94 -23.00
CA PRO A 271 20.87 -1.14 -22.14
C PRO A 271 19.44 -1.67 -22.19
N TRP A 272 18.74 -1.69 -21.04
CA TRP A 272 17.35 -2.18 -20.95
C TRP A 272 16.33 -1.35 -21.75
N ASP A 273 16.63 -0.06 -21.93
CA ASP A 273 15.84 0.89 -22.69
C ASP A 273 16.12 0.85 -24.21
N ASP A 274 17.08 0.03 -24.66
CA ASP A 274 17.30 -0.21 -26.09
C ASP A 274 16.05 -0.88 -26.72
N PRO A 275 15.42 -0.26 -27.74
CA PRO A 275 14.20 -0.78 -28.37
C PRO A 275 14.41 -2.13 -29.08
N GLU A 276 15.65 -2.43 -29.45
CA GLU A 276 16.02 -3.67 -30.13
C GLU A 276 16.47 -4.77 -29.16
N ALA A 277 16.53 -4.48 -27.85
CA ALA A 277 16.87 -5.47 -26.85
C ALA A 277 15.84 -6.60 -26.82
N ARG A 278 16.34 -7.82 -26.68
CA ARG A 278 15.55 -9.05 -26.45
C ARG A 278 16.07 -9.72 -25.19
N PRO A 279 15.64 -9.25 -24.01
CA PRO A 279 16.25 -9.66 -22.74
C PRO A 279 16.02 -11.14 -22.43
N ALA A 280 17.02 -11.76 -21.80
CA ALA A 280 16.87 -13.05 -21.13
C ALA A 280 16.37 -12.85 -19.69
N LEU A 281 15.44 -13.71 -19.26
CA LEU A 281 14.95 -13.74 -17.87
C LEU A 281 15.62 -14.83 -17.03
N SER A 282 16.35 -15.74 -17.65
CA SER A 282 16.97 -16.89 -16.99
C SER A 282 18.41 -17.10 -17.47
N GLY A 283 19.21 -17.75 -16.63
CA GLY A 283 20.59 -18.11 -16.91
C GLY A 283 21.61 -17.30 -16.12
N THR A 284 22.86 -17.76 -16.21
CA THR A 284 24.04 -17.14 -15.61
C THR A 284 24.98 -16.74 -16.74
N PHE A 285 25.45 -15.49 -16.73
CA PHE A 285 26.25 -14.90 -17.79
C PHE A 285 27.63 -14.49 -17.27
N ASN A 286 28.68 -14.91 -17.96
CA ASN A 286 30.06 -14.58 -17.62
C ASN A 286 30.50 -13.36 -18.45
N LEU A 287 30.69 -12.22 -17.79
CA LEU A 287 30.99 -10.94 -18.42
C LEU A 287 32.43 -10.51 -18.12
N GLY A 288 33.38 -11.43 -18.34
CA GLY A 288 34.77 -11.25 -17.93
C GLY A 288 34.96 -11.60 -16.45
N PRO A 289 35.34 -10.65 -15.57
CA PRO A 289 35.52 -10.92 -14.14
C PRO A 289 34.19 -11.04 -13.36
N THR A 290 33.08 -10.61 -13.95
CA THR A 290 31.76 -10.55 -13.28
C THR A 290 30.86 -11.70 -13.74
N HIS A 291 30.26 -12.40 -12.78
CA HIS A 291 29.14 -13.31 -13.03
C HIS A 291 27.83 -12.56 -12.81
N ALA A 292 26.89 -12.69 -13.75
CA ALA A 292 25.65 -11.93 -13.71
C ALA A 292 24.43 -12.83 -13.92
N LYS A 293 23.34 -12.52 -13.24
CA LYS A 293 22.03 -13.17 -13.42
C LYS A 293 20.94 -12.12 -13.59
N PRO A 294 19.91 -12.38 -14.42
CA PRO A 294 18.71 -11.56 -14.42
C PRO A 294 18.01 -11.63 -13.06
N VAL A 295 17.35 -10.54 -12.63
CA VAL A 295 16.55 -10.52 -11.40
C VAL A 295 15.55 -11.68 -11.36
N PHE A 296 14.91 -12.01 -12.48
CA PHE A 296 13.95 -13.13 -12.55
C PHE A 296 14.59 -14.50 -12.29
N GLN A 297 15.85 -14.71 -12.69
CA GLN A 297 16.59 -15.94 -12.35
C GLN A 297 16.78 -16.05 -10.83
N LEU A 298 17.19 -14.95 -10.18
CA LEU A 298 17.35 -14.91 -8.73
C LEU A 298 16.01 -15.10 -8.00
N MET A 299 14.92 -14.50 -8.50
CA MET A 299 13.56 -14.72 -7.99
C MET A 299 13.14 -16.18 -8.12
N ALA A 300 13.40 -16.81 -9.28
CA ALA A 300 13.07 -18.21 -9.50
C ALA A 300 13.87 -19.13 -8.55
N GLU A 301 15.17 -18.91 -8.41
CA GLU A 301 16.05 -19.64 -7.48
C GLU A 301 15.54 -19.50 -6.03
N ALA A 302 15.14 -18.30 -5.61
CA ALA A 302 14.65 -18.05 -4.26
C ALA A 302 13.23 -18.60 -4.01
N TRP A 303 12.31 -18.46 -4.96
CA TRP A 303 10.88 -18.70 -4.71
C TRP A 303 10.38 -20.07 -5.18
N LEU A 304 11.15 -20.77 -6.02
CA LEU A 304 10.93 -22.20 -6.28
C LEU A 304 11.53 -23.10 -5.19
N ASP A 305 12.16 -22.53 -4.17
CA ASP A 305 12.64 -23.27 -3.00
C ASP A 305 11.48 -24.10 -2.38
N PRO A 306 11.68 -25.40 -2.09
CA PRO A 306 10.69 -26.25 -1.43
C PRO A 306 10.17 -25.70 -0.09
N ALA A 307 10.90 -24.82 0.59
CA ALA A 307 10.44 -24.11 1.79
C ALA A 307 9.21 -23.20 1.53
N HIS A 308 8.96 -22.83 0.28
CA HIS A 308 7.77 -22.11 -0.16
C HIS A 308 6.68 -23.02 -0.73
N ALA A 309 6.91 -24.33 -0.82
CA ALA A 309 5.88 -25.26 -1.26
C ALA A 309 4.67 -25.22 -0.32
N PRO A 310 3.43 -25.40 -0.83
CA PRO A 310 2.21 -25.40 -0.02
C PRO A 310 2.30 -26.28 1.22
N GLU A 311 2.92 -27.45 1.13
CA GLU A 311 3.07 -28.40 2.24
C GLU A 311 3.99 -27.87 3.34
N ALA A 312 5.05 -27.13 2.99
CA ALA A 312 5.98 -26.53 3.94
C ALA A 312 5.41 -25.28 4.65
N VAL A 313 4.43 -24.62 4.02
CA VAL A 313 3.85 -23.36 4.51
C VAL A 313 2.52 -23.57 5.24
N SER A 314 1.78 -24.63 4.91
CA SER A 314 0.38 -24.82 5.32
C SER A 314 0.15 -24.72 6.83
N GLU A 315 0.91 -25.47 7.63
CA GLU A 315 0.78 -25.47 9.10
C GLU A 315 1.05 -24.08 9.67
N ARG A 316 2.10 -23.40 9.20
CA ARG A 316 2.54 -22.09 9.72
C ARG A 316 1.53 -21.00 9.44
N CYS A 317 0.97 -20.96 8.24
CA CYS A 317 -0.01 -19.94 7.86
C CYS A 317 -1.46 -20.30 8.20
N GLY A 318 -1.73 -21.53 8.63
CA GLY A 318 -3.07 -22.01 8.98
C GLY A 318 -3.97 -22.29 7.76
N ILE A 319 -3.45 -22.22 6.54
CA ILE A 319 -4.22 -22.47 5.30
C ILE A 319 -3.83 -23.84 4.72
N PRO A 320 -4.79 -24.76 4.48
CA PRO A 320 -4.49 -26.07 3.91
C PRO A 320 -3.72 -26.00 2.59
N ALA A 321 -2.72 -26.86 2.39
CA ALA A 321 -1.93 -26.92 1.16
C ALA A 321 -2.80 -27.07 -0.11
N THR A 322 -3.86 -27.87 -0.01
CA THR A 322 -4.86 -28.04 -1.09
C THR A 322 -5.59 -26.74 -1.42
N THR A 323 -5.91 -25.92 -0.41
CA THR A 323 -6.50 -24.60 -0.59
C THR A 323 -5.51 -23.62 -1.24
N ILE A 324 -4.24 -23.61 -0.81
CA ILE A 324 -3.20 -22.79 -1.44
C ILE A 324 -3.09 -23.11 -2.94
N ARG A 325 -2.99 -24.40 -3.29
CA ARG A 325 -2.91 -24.86 -4.68
C ARG A 325 -4.15 -24.47 -5.49
N ARG A 326 -5.35 -24.64 -4.92
CA ARG A 326 -6.61 -24.23 -5.56
C ARG A 326 -6.64 -22.73 -5.83
N ILE A 327 -6.28 -21.90 -4.86
CA ILE A 327 -6.28 -20.44 -5.03
C ILE A 327 -5.26 -20.02 -6.09
N ALA A 328 -4.08 -20.61 -6.11
CA ALA A 328 -3.09 -20.38 -7.18
C ALA A 328 -3.65 -20.79 -8.56
N ALA A 329 -4.36 -21.91 -8.65
CA ALA A 329 -5.00 -22.33 -9.89
C ALA A 329 -6.13 -21.37 -10.32
N GLU A 330 -6.97 -20.90 -9.40
CA GLU A 330 -8.02 -19.91 -9.67
C GLU A 330 -7.42 -18.56 -10.12
N LEU A 331 -6.34 -18.12 -9.47
CA LEU A 331 -5.56 -16.94 -9.88
C LEU A 331 -5.07 -17.08 -11.32
N ALA A 332 -4.43 -18.20 -11.64
CA ALA A 332 -3.95 -18.48 -12.98
C ALA A 332 -5.09 -18.54 -14.01
N GLU A 333 -6.18 -19.21 -13.70
CA GLU A 333 -7.33 -19.31 -14.60
C GLU A 333 -7.90 -17.93 -14.90
N VAL A 334 -8.18 -17.12 -13.87
CA VAL A 334 -8.77 -15.78 -14.04
C VAL A 334 -7.79 -14.84 -14.75
N ALA A 335 -6.51 -14.90 -14.43
CA ALA A 335 -5.51 -14.01 -14.99
C ALA A 335 -5.16 -14.34 -16.45
N PHE A 336 -5.14 -15.61 -16.84
CA PHE A 336 -4.65 -16.03 -18.18
C PHE A 336 -5.80 -16.47 -19.10
N GLU A 337 -6.73 -17.28 -18.62
CA GLU A 337 -7.81 -17.84 -19.47
C GLU A 337 -9.01 -16.90 -19.59
N ARG A 338 -9.16 -15.98 -18.62
CA ARG A 338 -10.25 -14.98 -18.60
C ARG A 338 -9.75 -13.55 -18.81
N ALA A 339 -8.56 -13.39 -19.41
CA ALA A 339 -7.97 -12.10 -19.74
C ALA A 339 -8.92 -11.22 -20.54
N ILE A 340 -8.76 -9.90 -20.41
CA ILE A 340 -9.58 -8.90 -21.10
C ILE A 340 -8.68 -8.00 -21.94
N THR A 341 -9.22 -7.45 -23.02
CA THR A 341 -8.51 -6.43 -23.82
C THR A 341 -9.25 -5.11 -23.67
N LEU A 342 -8.53 -4.07 -23.27
CA LEU A 342 -9.07 -2.72 -23.15
C LEU A 342 -8.72 -1.93 -24.40
N PRO A 343 -9.70 -1.33 -25.10
CA PRO A 343 -9.46 -0.43 -26.24
C PRO A 343 -9.00 0.94 -25.72
N ARG A 344 -7.85 0.97 -25.06
CA ARG A 344 -7.25 2.14 -24.43
C ARG A 344 -5.84 2.28 -24.99
N PRO A 345 -5.62 3.19 -25.96
CA PRO A 345 -4.29 3.41 -26.47
C PRO A 345 -3.41 4.02 -25.39
N TRP A 346 -2.15 3.60 -25.34
CA TRP A 346 -1.18 4.10 -24.39
C TRP A 346 0.23 4.04 -24.98
N THR A 347 1.13 4.85 -24.45
CA THR A 347 2.54 4.86 -24.85
C THR A 347 3.36 4.42 -23.65
N ASP A 348 4.22 3.42 -23.82
CA ASP A 348 5.10 2.96 -22.76
C ASP A 348 6.30 3.89 -22.55
N PHE A 349 7.11 3.62 -21.52
CA PHE A 349 8.27 4.43 -21.19
C PHE A 349 9.37 4.41 -22.27
N ARG A 350 9.32 3.46 -23.22
CA ARG A 350 10.22 3.40 -24.38
C ARG A 350 9.68 4.18 -25.58
N GLY A 351 8.53 4.85 -25.44
CA GLY A 351 7.88 5.58 -26.51
C GLY A 351 7.09 4.70 -27.48
N THR A 352 6.93 3.40 -27.20
CA THR A 352 6.16 2.51 -28.08
C THR A 352 4.68 2.72 -27.83
N ARG A 353 3.94 3.01 -28.91
CA ARG A 353 2.49 3.14 -28.87
C ARG A 353 1.81 1.78 -28.98
N HIS A 354 0.89 1.52 -28.07
CA HIS A 354 0.04 0.33 -28.03
C HIS A 354 -1.41 0.77 -28.22
N GLU A 355 -2.16 0.14 -29.13
CA GLU A 355 -3.56 0.51 -29.38
C GLU A 355 -4.52 -0.07 -28.32
N THR A 356 -4.10 -1.15 -27.65
CA THR A 356 -4.87 -1.84 -26.63
C THR A 356 -4.03 -2.17 -25.41
N MET A 357 -4.70 -2.42 -24.29
CA MET A 357 -4.07 -2.90 -23.07
C MET A 357 -4.63 -4.28 -22.71
N LEU A 358 -3.73 -5.26 -22.54
CA LEU A 358 -4.09 -6.56 -21.99
C LEU A 358 -4.31 -6.41 -20.48
N GLY A 359 -5.50 -6.76 -20.02
CA GLY A 359 -5.87 -6.75 -18.61
C GLY A 359 -5.99 -8.16 -18.07
N ARG A 360 -5.44 -8.40 -16.88
CA ARG A 360 -5.65 -9.62 -16.09
C ARG A 360 -6.66 -9.26 -15.00
N PRO A 361 -7.91 -9.74 -15.04
CA PRO A 361 -8.99 -9.26 -14.17
C PRO A 361 -8.93 -9.84 -12.75
N VAL A 362 -7.72 -9.89 -12.18
CA VAL A 362 -7.45 -10.19 -10.77
C VAL A 362 -7.08 -8.88 -10.12
N ALA A 363 -7.71 -8.56 -8.99
CA ALA A 363 -7.31 -7.44 -8.15
C ALA A 363 -6.89 -7.93 -6.77
N VAL A 364 -5.91 -7.23 -6.20
CA VAL A 364 -5.49 -7.39 -4.82
C VAL A 364 -5.70 -6.06 -4.14
N HIS A 365 -6.36 -6.07 -2.99
CA HIS A 365 -6.49 -4.89 -2.14
C HIS A 365 -5.95 -5.22 -0.75
N ALA A 366 -4.91 -4.49 -0.36
CA ALA A 366 -4.20 -4.63 0.90
C ALA A 366 -3.96 -3.22 1.45
N MET A 367 -4.24 -3.01 2.74
CA MET A 367 -4.16 -1.69 3.35
C MET A 367 -3.16 -1.63 4.51
N ARG A 368 -3.31 -2.54 5.46
CA ARG A 368 -2.36 -2.72 6.58
C ARG A 368 -1.64 -4.07 6.49
N GLY A 369 -2.23 -5.04 5.78
CA GLY A 369 -1.62 -6.34 5.46
C GLY A 369 -0.98 -7.01 6.68
N ILE A 370 0.24 -7.52 6.49
CA ILE A 370 1.08 -8.13 7.52
C ILE A 370 1.20 -7.24 8.76
N SER A 371 1.33 -5.92 8.61
CA SER A 371 1.48 -4.99 9.74
C SER A 371 0.23 -4.89 10.61
N ALA A 372 -0.98 -5.06 10.07
CA ALA A 372 -2.19 -5.16 10.91
C ALA A 372 -2.27 -6.50 11.63
N HIS A 373 -1.86 -7.58 10.98
CA HIS A 373 -1.88 -8.90 11.60
C HIS A 373 -0.78 -9.05 12.67
N SER A 374 0.40 -8.44 12.48
CA SER A 374 1.52 -8.50 13.42
C SER A 374 1.41 -7.49 14.56
N ASN A 375 0.88 -6.28 14.28
CA ASN A 375 0.84 -5.17 15.25
C ASN A 375 -0.59 -4.84 15.69
N GLY A 376 -1.56 -5.70 15.38
CA GLY A 376 -2.92 -5.59 15.90
C GLY A 376 -2.85 -5.71 17.42
N PHE A 377 -3.13 -4.62 18.13
CA PHE A 377 -3.22 -4.59 19.58
C PHE A 377 -4.35 -5.53 20.04
N GLN A 378 -4.00 -6.80 20.21
CA GLN A 378 -4.66 -7.79 21.05
C GLN A 378 -3.57 -8.28 22.01
N THR A 379 -3.32 -7.46 23.03
CA THR A 379 -2.73 -7.86 24.31
C THR A 379 -3.61 -7.28 25.41
#